data_AF-A0A382CQ33-F1
#
_entry.id   AF-A0A382CQ33-F1
#
_cell.length_a   1.000
_cell.length_b   1.000
_cell.length_c   1.000
_cell.angle_alpha   90.00
_cell.angle_beta   90.00
_cell.angle_gamma   90.00
#
_symmetry.space_group_name_H-M   'P 1'
#
loop_
_entity.id
_entity.type
_entity.pdbx_description
1 polymer ?
#
loop_
_entity_poly.entity_id
_entity_poly.type
_entity_poly.pdbx_seq_one_letter_code
_entity_poly.pdbx_strand_id
1 'polypeptide(L)'
;MSRPISPFTGIVLFFLLVSIAPSVIAQPGPKSSHNPTEPLHKVKSPLSRSAEVEHRSSQTTLEAPSEDTLGVPVYPNAQYLVSYDARRGQQYYLFGTNASFQNMVDYYSAVLDRRGDRVFREPPVHMFELGQFNRDTMAFPPSVTIKDYTWNGAAGYPNSSPEGQPSHYSTIIQIVPIAEQR
;
A
#
# COMPACT_ATOMS: atom_id res chain seq x y z
N MET A 1 -34.24 -30.96 -53.14
CA MET A 1 -35.21 -29.87 -53.39
C MET A 1 -35.12 -28.89 -52.23
N SER A 2 -34.65 -27.63 -52.35
CA SER A 2 -35.06 -26.49 -53.19
C SER A 2 -35.93 -25.50 -52.40
N ARG A 3 -35.35 -24.32 -52.07
CA ARG A 3 -36.05 -23.12 -51.56
C ARG A 3 -36.70 -22.35 -52.73
N PRO A 4 -37.72 -21.50 -52.47
CA PRO A 4 -37.54 -20.03 -52.49
C PRO A 4 -38.25 -19.34 -51.30
N ILE A 5 -37.80 -18.22 -50.71
CA ILE A 5 -37.44 -16.87 -51.21
C ILE A 5 -38.66 -16.04 -51.65
N SER A 6 -39.00 -14.99 -50.87
CA SER A 6 -39.34 -13.64 -51.37
C SER A 6 -39.50 -12.61 -50.24
N PRO A 7 -39.40 -11.29 -50.52
CA PRO A 7 -38.70 -10.38 -49.62
C PRO A 7 -39.55 -9.18 -49.13
N PHE A 8 -38.96 -8.36 -48.27
CA PHE A 8 -39.33 -6.95 -48.17
C PHE A 8 -38.10 -6.06 -48.40
N THR A 9 -38.26 -5.08 -49.30
CA THR A 9 -37.18 -4.28 -49.90
C THR A 9 -37.38 -2.80 -49.54
N GLY A 10 -36.29 -2.07 -49.27
CA GLY A 10 -36.28 -0.61 -49.00
C GLY A 10 -35.38 -0.30 -47.79
N ILE A 11 -34.12 0.14 -47.93
CA ILE A 11 -33.66 1.45 -48.46
C ILE A 11 -34.31 2.58 -47.61
N VAL A 12 -33.59 3.38 -46.82
CA VAL A 12 -32.48 4.30 -47.20
C VAL A 12 -31.40 4.38 -46.12
N LEU A 13 -30.14 4.43 -46.55
CA LEU A 13 -28.98 4.84 -45.76
C LEU A 13 -28.91 6.38 -45.71
N PHE A 14 -28.92 6.99 -44.51
CA PHE A 14 -28.61 8.42 -44.36
C PHE A 14 -27.53 8.61 -43.29
N PHE A 15 -26.27 8.73 -43.74
CA PHE A 15 -25.18 9.17 -42.88
C PHE A 15 -25.37 10.66 -42.55
N LEU A 16 -25.52 10.99 -41.26
CA LEU A 16 -25.37 12.36 -40.79
C LEU A 16 -24.40 12.41 -39.60
N LEU A 17 -23.12 12.56 -39.93
CA LEU A 17 -22.06 12.86 -38.96
C LEU A 17 -22.19 14.32 -38.54
N VAL A 18 -22.61 14.57 -37.29
CA VAL A 18 -22.55 15.89 -36.65
C VAL A 18 -21.50 15.81 -35.53
N SER A 19 -20.28 16.19 -35.88
CA SER A 19 -19.19 16.36 -34.93
C SER A 19 -19.19 17.79 -34.42
N ILE A 20 -19.44 17.99 -33.14
CA ILE A 20 -19.38 19.31 -32.47
C ILE A 20 -18.29 19.23 -31.42
N ALA A 21 -17.07 19.60 -31.80
CA ALA A 21 -15.99 19.82 -30.85
C ALA A 21 -16.17 21.19 -30.18
N PRO A 22 -16.15 21.29 -28.83
CA PRO A 22 -16.15 22.59 -28.16
C PRO A 22 -14.80 23.30 -28.37
N SER A 23 -14.84 24.49 -28.97
CA SER A 23 -13.65 25.34 -29.11
C SER A 23 -13.20 25.88 -27.76
N VAL A 24 -11.98 25.54 -27.34
CA VAL A 24 -11.31 26.19 -26.21
C VAL A 24 -10.83 27.57 -26.66
N ILE A 25 -11.51 28.63 -26.21
CA ILE A 25 -11.06 30.00 -26.41
C ILE A 25 -9.91 30.27 -25.42
N ALA A 26 -8.70 30.44 -25.95
CA ALA A 26 -7.53 30.79 -25.15
C ALA A 26 -7.68 32.21 -24.58
N GLN A 27 -7.56 32.36 -23.25
CA GLN A 27 -7.49 33.68 -22.62
C GLN A 27 -6.12 34.33 -22.88
N PRO A 28 -6.07 35.61 -23.29
CA PRO A 28 -4.81 36.33 -23.42
C PRO A 28 -4.28 36.78 -22.05
N GLY A 29 -3.22 36.14 -21.56
CA GLY A 29 -2.48 36.61 -20.39
C GLY A 29 -1.69 37.89 -20.70
N PRO A 30 -1.72 38.93 -19.84
CA PRO A 30 -0.99 40.16 -20.08
C PRO A 30 0.52 39.96 -19.92
N LYS A 31 1.29 40.33 -20.97
CA LYS A 31 2.73 40.52 -20.87
C LYS A 31 3.01 41.88 -20.20
N SER A 32 3.96 41.91 -19.25
CA SER A 32 4.64 43.15 -18.85
C SER A 32 6.15 42.90 -18.74
N SER A 33 6.94 43.96 -18.78
CA SER A 33 8.29 43.97 -19.36
C SER A 33 9.46 44.04 -18.36
N HIS A 34 10.62 43.64 -18.86
CA HIS A 34 12.01 43.82 -18.41
C HIS A 34 12.29 45.07 -17.52
N ASN A 35 12.93 44.94 -16.34
CA ASN A 35 14.40 45.02 -16.05
C ASN A 35 14.87 46.47 -15.74
N PRO A 36 15.81 46.79 -14.78
CA PRO A 36 17.20 46.30 -14.71
C PRO A 36 17.81 46.09 -13.28
N THR A 37 19.13 45.84 -13.19
CA THR A 37 19.96 45.80 -11.97
C THR A 37 20.13 47.18 -11.30
N GLU A 38 20.81 47.39 -10.15
CA GLU A 38 21.83 46.66 -9.33
C GLU A 38 21.66 47.08 -7.83
N PRO A 39 22.51 46.74 -6.81
CA PRO A 39 23.75 45.95 -6.77
C PRO A 39 23.89 44.90 -5.63
N LEU A 40 25.07 44.27 -5.57
CA LEU A 40 25.52 43.24 -4.61
C LEU A 40 25.45 43.68 -3.13
N HIS A 41 24.36 43.35 -2.43
CA HIS A 41 24.36 43.30 -0.98
C HIS A 41 24.96 41.98 -0.47
N LYS A 42 26.19 42.08 0.05
CA LYS A 42 26.95 41.01 0.71
C LYS A 42 26.22 40.52 1.97
N VAL A 43 25.29 39.57 1.81
CA VAL A 43 24.70 38.85 2.94
C VAL A 43 25.80 38.06 3.62
N LYS A 44 26.14 38.49 4.84
CA LYS A 44 27.10 37.83 5.71
C LYS A 44 26.52 36.47 6.09
N SER A 45 27.13 35.37 5.63
CA SER A 45 26.67 34.02 5.95
C SER A 45 26.49 33.88 7.46
N PRO A 46 25.31 33.49 7.97
CA PRO A 46 25.21 33.03 9.34
C PRO A 46 26.11 31.79 9.44
N LEU A 47 27.11 31.91 10.31
CA LEU A 47 28.08 30.89 10.67
C LEU A 47 27.41 29.51 10.72
N SER A 48 27.90 28.54 9.93
CA SER A 48 27.52 27.13 10.09
C SER A 48 27.88 26.70 11.50
N ARG A 49 26.91 26.80 12.42
CA ARG A 49 26.95 26.07 13.67
C ARG A 49 26.83 24.62 13.25
N SER A 50 27.98 23.96 13.19
CA SER A 50 28.07 22.50 13.17
C SER A 50 27.47 22.01 14.47
N ALA A 51 26.14 21.91 14.49
CA ALA A 51 25.48 20.89 15.26
C ALA A 51 25.92 19.59 14.58
N GLU A 52 27.03 19.05 15.06
CA GLU A 52 27.32 17.64 15.00
C GLU A 52 26.22 16.96 15.78
N VAL A 53 25.05 16.85 15.14
CA VAL A 53 24.09 15.83 15.46
C VAL A 53 24.84 14.57 15.13
N GLU A 54 25.41 13.96 16.17
CA GLU A 54 25.75 12.57 16.22
C GLU A 54 24.45 11.79 15.94
N HIS A 55 24.04 11.78 14.66
CA HIS A 55 23.47 10.60 14.04
C HIS A 55 24.60 9.56 14.04
N ARG A 56 24.91 9.09 15.25
CA ARG A 56 25.17 7.69 15.50
C ARG A 56 24.03 7.02 14.77
N SER A 57 24.37 6.46 13.62
CA SER A 57 23.51 5.55 12.90
C SER A 57 23.30 4.39 13.87
N SER A 58 22.28 4.53 14.71
CA SER A 58 21.68 3.42 15.41
C SER A 58 21.04 2.58 14.34
N GLN A 59 21.88 1.81 13.64
CA GLN A 59 21.56 0.47 13.19
C GLN A 59 21.30 -0.36 14.45
N THR A 60 20.23 0.00 15.16
CA THR A 60 19.38 -0.93 15.84
C THR A 60 18.96 -1.89 14.73
N THR A 61 19.65 -3.02 14.64
CA THR A 61 19.11 -4.21 13.99
C THR A 61 17.69 -4.32 14.51
N LEU A 62 16.70 -4.11 13.64
CA LEU A 62 15.29 -4.19 13.98
C LEU A 62 15.02 -5.67 14.26
N GLU A 63 15.25 -6.06 15.51
CA GLU A 63 15.09 -7.44 15.95
C GLU A 63 13.62 -7.81 15.79
N ALA A 64 13.37 -8.85 15.00
CA ALA A 64 12.01 -9.32 14.77
C ALA A 64 11.43 -9.85 16.09
N PRO A 65 10.16 -9.56 16.40
CA PRO A 65 9.52 -10.20 17.54
C PRO A 65 9.49 -11.72 17.35
N SER A 66 9.73 -12.49 18.41
CA SER A 66 9.62 -13.95 18.36
C SER A 66 8.16 -14.38 18.15
N GLU A 67 7.96 -15.60 17.64
CA GLU A 67 6.63 -16.20 17.51
C GLU A 67 5.92 -16.30 18.88
N ASP A 68 6.67 -16.57 19.95
CA ASP A 68 6.18 -16.51 21.35
C ASP A 68 5.64 -15.10 21.69
N THR A 69 6.34 -14.04 21.30
CA THR A 69 5.92 -12.65 21.54
C THR A 69 4.66 -12.26 20.74
N LEU A 70 4.46 -12.89 19.58
CA LEU A 70 3.30 -12.65 18.71
C LEU A 70 2.09 -13.52 19.08
N GLY A 71 2.32 -14.67 19.69
CA GLY A 71 1.32 -15.73 19.91
C GLY A 71 0.84 -16.41 18.61
N VAL A 72 1.56 -16.21 17.49
CA VAL A 72 1.24 -16.79 16.18
C VAL A 72 2.52 -17.11 15.40
N PRO A 73 2.49 -18.13 14.51
CA PRO A 73 3.60 -18.42 13.63
C PRO A 73 3.80 -17.31 12.58
N VAL A 74 5.05 -17.01 12.28
CA VAL A 74 5.47 -16.11 11.20
C VAL A 74 5.76 -16.95 9.96
N TYR A 75 5.26 -16.52 8.80
CA TYR A 75 5.54 -17.24 7.55
C TYR A 75 7.07 -17.33 7.31
N PRO A 76 7.68 -18.51 7.13
CA PRO A 76 9.14 -18.68 7.21
C PRO A 76 9.98 -17.86 6.22
N ASN A 77 9.42 -17.46 5.09
CA ASN A 77 10.10 -16.61 4.09
C ASN A 77 9.64 -15.14 4.14
N ALA A 78 9.04 -14.69 5.24
CA ALA A 78 8.68 -13.31 5.45
C ALA A 78 9.80 -12.56 6.19
N GLN A 79 10.15 -11.37 5.70
CA GLN A 79 11.13 -10.49 6.33
C GLN A 79 10.39 -9.49 7.23
N TYR A 80 10.83 -9.34 8.47
CA TYR A 80 10.32 -8.30 9.36
C TYR A 80 10.68 -6.91 8.83
N LEU A 81 9.71 -5.98 8.83
CA LEU A 81 9.87 -4.65 8.26
C LEU A 81 9.91 -3.56 9.32
N VAL A 82 8.90 -3.54 10.20
CA VAL A 82 8.64 -2.43 11.14
C VAL A 82 7.53 -2.80 12.14
N SER A 83 7.51 -2.14 13.29
CA SER A 83 6.41 -2.14 14.25
C SER A 83 5.79 -0.74 14.40
N TYR A 84 4.52 -0.69 14.76
CA TYR A 84 3.77 0.56 14.98
C TYR A 84 2.90 0.50 16.23
N ASP A 85 2.92 1.59 17.00
CA ASP A 85 2.00 1.82 18.11
C ASP A 85 0.59 2.10 17.56
N ALA A 86 -0.31 1.13 17.73
CA ALA A 86 -1.72 1.17 17.34
C ALA A 86 -2.59 2.10 18.21
N ARG A 87 -1.94 2.86 19.10
CA ARG A 87 -2.47 3.56 20.28
C ARG A 87 -2.79 2.62 21.43
N ARG A 88 -2.90 3.23 22.62
CA ARG A 88 -3.29 2.56 23.88
C ARG A 88 -2.33 1.44 24.32
N GLY A 89 -1.05 1.52 23.93
CA GLY A 89 -0.03 0.55 24.29
C GLY A 89 -0.05 -0.74 23.47
N GLN A 90 -0.93 -0.84 22.47
CA GLN A 90 -0.95 -1.96 21.53
C GLN A 90 0.06 -1.73 20.41
N GLN A 91 0.81 -2.77 20.06
CA GLN A 91 1.71 -2.78 18.89
C GLN A 91 1.09 -3.63 17.78
N TYR A 92 1.40 -3.31 16.52
CA TYR A 92 1.30 -4.25 15.41
C TYR A 92 2.60 -4.30 14.63
N TYR A 93 2.86 -5.43 13.99
CA TYR A 93 4.11 -5.73 13.29
C TYR A 93 3.83 -6.03 11.82
N LEU A 94 4.69 -5.51 10.93
CA LEU A 94 4.62 -5.79 9.49
C LEU A 94 5.75 -6.72 9.05
N PHE A 95 5.39 -7.71 8.25
CA PHE A 95 6.31 -8.63 7.59
C PHE A 95 6.02 -8.64 6.08
N GLY A 96 7.06 -8.60 5.26
CA GLY A 96 6.97 -8.62 3.80
C GLY A 96 7.39 -9.96 3.22
N THR A 97 6.67 -10.44 2.21
CA THR A 97 7.03 -11.66 1.48
C THR A 97 6.68 -11.57 0.00
N ASN A 98 7.40 -12.35 -0.82
CA ASN A 98 7.13 -12.49 -2.26
C ASN A 98 6.20 -13.68 -2.58
N ALA A 99 5.73 -14.41 -1.56
CA ALA A 99 4.64 -15.35 -1.75
C ALA A 99 3.36 -14.63 -2.19
N SER A 100 2.54 -15.30 -3.01
CA SER A 100 1.28 -14.73 -3.48
C SER A 100 0.26 -14.58 -2.36
N PHE A 101 -0.63 -13.59 -2.51
CA PHE A 101 -1.71 -13.34 -1.56
C PHE A 101 -2.54 -14.59 -1.24
N GLN A 102 -2.89 -15.39 -2.25
CA GLN A 102 -3.66 -16.62 -2.03
C GLN A 102 -2.85 -17.69 -1.27
N ASN A 103 -1.56 -17.87 -1.57
CA ASN A 103 -0.69 -18.78 -0.81
C ASN A 103 -0.62 -18.37 0.67
N MET A 104 -0.55 -17.06 0.97
CA MET A 104 -0.57 -16.59 2.35
C MET A 104 -1.93 -16.84 3.03
N VAL A 105 -3.05 -16.70 2.31
CA VAL A 105 -4.38 -17.03 2.82
C VAL A 105 -4.47 -18.53 3.12
N ASP A 106 -3.98 -19.39 2.22
CA ASP A 106 -4.01 -20.84 2.40
C ASP A 106 -3.11 -21.29 3.57
N TYR A 107 -1.90 -20.74 3.66
CA TYR A 107 -0.95 -20.98 4.76
C TYR A 107 -1.55 -20.59 6.12
N TYR A 108 -2.01 -19.35 6.27
CA TYR A 108 -2.59 -18.90 7.53
C TYR A 108 -3.91 -19.60 7.85
N SER A 109 -4.69 -20.02 6.85
CA SER A 109 -5.88 -20.83 7.11
C SER A 109 -5.54 -22.19 7.72
N ALA A 110 -4.48 -22.83 7.23
CA ALA A 110 -4.03 -24.13 7.72
C ALA A 110 -3.38 -24.06 9.12
N VAL A 111 -2.47 -23.10 9.37
CA VAL A 111 -1.75 -23.05 10.66
C VAL A 111 -2.56 -22.44 11.81
N LEU A 112 -3.61 -21.65 11.50
CA LEU A 112 -4.50 -21.06 12.50
C LEU A 112 -5.80 -21.86 12.72
N ASP A 113 -6.02 -22.93 11.95
CA ASP A 113 -7.28 -23.71 11.86
C ASP A 113 -8.54 -22.83 11.73
N ARG A 114 -8.46 -21.81 10.87
CA ARG A 114 -9.49 -20.77 10.72
C ARG A 114 -9.60 -20.34 9.27
N ARG A 115 -10.81 -20.09 8.78
CA ARG A 115 -11.02 -19.60 7.41
C ARG A 115 -10.65 -18.12 7.22
N GLY A 116 -10.91 -17.29 8.24
CA GLY A 116 -10.85 -15.83 8.13
C GLY A 116 -11.80 -15.25 7.08
N ASP A 117 -11.76 -13.93 6.93
CA ASP A 117 -12.68 -13.16 6.09
C ASP A 117 -11.96 -12.28 5.06
N ARG A 118 -12.49 -12.27 3.83
CA ARG A 118 -12.03 -11.37 2.77
C ARG A 118 -12.67 -10.00 2.95
N VAL A 119 -12.03 -9.16 3.76
CA VAL A 119 -12.52 -7.82 4.14
C VAL A 119 -12.46 -6.78 3.01
N PHE A 120 -11.54 -6.93 2.04
CA PHE A 120 -11.55 -6.15 0.79
C PHE A 120 -11.28 -7.07 -0.40
N ARG A 121 -11.94 -6.78 -1.53
CA ARG A 121 -11.71 -7.48 -2.81
C ARG A 121 -10.63 -6.82 -3.65
N GLU A 122 -10.60 -5.48 -3.67
CA GLU A 122 -9.77 -4.67 -4.56
C GLU A 122 -9.26 -3.43 -3.79
N PRO A 123 -7.97 -3.35 -3.42
CA PRO A 123 -6.99 -4.44 -3.45
C PRO A 123 -7.41 -5.59 -2.51
N PRO A 124 -6.99 -6.84 -2.79
CA PRO A 124 -7.30 -7.99 -1.94
C PRO A 124 -6.74 -7.83 -0.52
N VAL A 125 -7.63 -7.94 0.48
CA VAL A 125 -7.27 -8.01 1.90
C VAL A 125 -8.06 -9.14 2.57
N HIS A 126 -7.36 -9.98 3.33
CA HIS A 126 -7.93 -11.07 4.11
C HIS A 126 -7.52 -10.93 5.58
N MET A 127 -8.42 -11.21 6.51
CA MET A 127 -8.17 -11.04 7.94
C MET A 127 -8.61 -12.28 8.72
N PHE A 128 -7.75 -12.75 9.62
CA PHE A 128 -8.06 -13.76 10.62
C PHE A 128 -8.12 -13.05 11.97
N GLU A 129 -9.31 -12.93 12.55
CA GLU A 129 -9.47 -12.51 13.95
C GLU A 129 -9.22 -13.71 14.87
N LEU A 130 -8.38 -13.53 15.88
CA LEU A 130 -7.85 -14.60 16.73
C LEU A 130 -8.31 -14.49 18.19
N GLY A 131 -8.78 -13.30 18.59
CA GLY A 131 -9.31 -13.00 19.92
C GLY A 131 -10.52 -12.06 19.86
N GLN A 132 -11.16 -11.85 21.00
CA GLN A 132 -12.34 -10.99 21.10
C GLN A 132 -11.96 -9.50 21.18
N PHE A 133 -12.84 -8.63 20.67
CA PHE A 133 -12.73 -7.20 20.89
C PHE A 133 -12.92 -6.84 22.37
N ASN A 134 -11.93 -6.16 22.96
CA ASN A 134 -12.02 -5.69 24.33
C ASN A 134 -12.61 -4.26 24.36
N ARG A 135 -13.78 -4.11 25.00
CA ARG A 135 -14.52 -2.83 25.07
C ARG A 135 -13.91 -1.82 26.04
N ASP A 136 -13.15 -2.28 27.04
CA ASP A 136 -12.54 -1.40 28.03
C ASP A 136 -11.28 -0.74 27.45
N THR A 137 -10.45 -1.53 26.77
CA THR A 137 -9.27 -1.02 26.09
C THR A 137 -9.60 -0.39 24.74
N MET A 138 -10.69 -0.80 24.07
CA MET A 138 -11.00 -0.48 22.66
C MET A 138 -9.81 -0.71 21.71
N ALA A 139 -8.94 -1.66 22.05
CA ALA A 139 -7.82 -2.08 21.22
C ALA A 139 -8.30 -2.94 20.04
N PHE A 140 -7.52 -3.01 18.96
CA PHE A 140 -7.81 -3.94 17.87
C PHE A 140 -7.74 -5.39 18.40
N PRO A 141 -8.61 -6.30 17.93
CA PRO A 141 -8.51 -7.70 18.31
C PRO A 141 -7.18 -8.30 17.81
N PRO A 142 -6.57 -9.26 18.54
CA PRO A 142 -5.47 -10.06 18.03
C PRO A 142 -5.83 -10.63 16.66
N SER A 143 -4.97 -10.43 15.67
CA SER A 143 -5.32 -10.68 14.28
C SER A 143 -4.10 -10.83 13.36
N VAL A 144 -4.29 -11.62 12.29
CA VAL A 144 -3.37 -11.67 11.14
C VAL A 144 -4.11 -11.11 9.94
N THR A 145 -3.60 -10.03 9.36
CA THR A 145 -4.15 -9.42 8.14
C THR A 145 -3.17 -9.54 6.99
N ILE A 146 -3.62 -10.13 5.89
CA ILE A 146 -2.86 -10.30 4.65
C ILE A 146 -3.34 -9.25 3.65
N LYS A 147 -2.41 -8.56 2.98
CA LYS A 147 -2.68 -7.50 2.00
C LYS A 147 -1.88 -7.75 0.73
N ASP A 148 -2.54 -7.78 -0.42
CA ASP A 148 -1.89 -7.78 -1.74
C ASP A 148 -1.44 -6.36 -2.10
N TYR A 149 -0.14 -6.20 -2.36
CA TYR A 149 0.46 -4.93 -2.79
C TYR A 149 0.88 -4.94 -4.27
N THR A 150 0.63 -6.02 -5.00
CA THR A 150 0.85 -6.13 -6.46
C THR A 150 -0.40 -5.78 -7.28
N TRP A 151 -1.53 -5.53 -6.61
CA TRP A 151 -2.80 -5.20 -7.22
C TRP A 151 -2.68 -4.08 -8.26
N ASN A 152 -3.40 -4.24 -9.38
CA ASN A 152 -3.38 -3.31 -10.52
C ASN A 152 -1.98 -3.05 -11.11
N GLY A 153 -1.07 -4.03 -11.02
CA GLY A 153 0.28 -3.95 -11.60
C GLY A 153 1.28 -3.12 -10.78
N ALA A 154 0.98 -2.85 -9.51
CA ALA A 154 1.92 -2.21 -8.60
C ALA A 154 3.15 -3.11 -8.34
N ALA A 155 4.30 -2.49 -8.07
CA ALA A 155 5.56 -3.22 -7.86
C ALA A 155 5.61 -4.02 -6.53
N GLY A 156 4.66 -3.81 -5.62
CA GLY A 156 4.67 -4.33 -4.26
C GLY A 156 4.87 -3.24 -3.21
N TYR A 157 4.96 -3.64 -1.95
CA TYR A 157 5.31 -2.76 -0.83
C TYR A 157 6.83 -2.53 -0.81
N PRO A 158 7.33 -1.28 -0.79
CA PRO A 158 8.77 -1.01 -0.88
C PRO A 158 9.55 -1.52 0.35
N ASN A 159 10.77 -2.01 0.12
CA ASN A 159 11.69 -2.32 1.20
C ASN A 159 12.24 -1.03 1.81
N SER A 160 12.21 -0.92 3.15
CA SER A 160 12.75 0.23 3.89
C SER A 160 14.28 0.33 3.78
N SER A 161 14.98 -0.76 3.46
CA SER A 161 16.41 -0.77 3.18
C SER A 161 16.66 -0.42 1.70
N PRO A 162 17.36 0.68 1.37
CA PRO A 162 17.57 1.11 -0.02
C PRO A 162 18.27 0.07 -0.90
N GLU A 163 19.20 -0.70 -0.31
CA GLU A 163 19.95 -1.78 -0.96
C GLU A 163 19.43 -3.17 -0.52
N GLY A 164 18.20 -3.24 -0.01
CA GLY A 164 17.59 -4.48 0.48
C GLY A 164 17.07 -5.38 -0.64
N GLN A 165 17.29 -6.69 -0.53
CA GLN A 165 16.66 -7.69 -1.40
C GLN A 165 15.55 -8.47 -0.67
N PRO A 166 14.33 -8.55 -1.24
CA PRO A 166 13.88 -7.89 -2.48
C PRO A 166 13.67 -6.38 -2.28
N SER A 167 13.66 -5.61 -3.36
CA SER A 167 13.38 -4.16 -3.29
C SER A 167 11.91 -3.85 -2.98
N HIS A 168 11.02 -4.80 -3.28
CA HIS A 168 9.59 -4.74 -2.98
C HIS A 168 9.09 -6.11 -2.54
N TYR A 169 8.01 -6.14 -1.76
CA TYR A 169 7.31 -7.34 -1.32
C TYR A 169 5.92 -7.44 -1.95
N SER A 170 5.60 -8.58 -2.54
CA SER A 170 4.29 -8.80 -3.17
C SER A 170 3.13 -8.74 -2.17
N THR A 171 3.33 -9.32 -0.99
CA THR A 171 2.31 -9.47 0.05
C THR A 171 2.87 -8.96 1.38
N ILE A 172 2.05 -8.22 2.13
CA ILE A 172 2.33 -7.85 3.51
C ILE A 172 1.43 -8.64 4.47
N ILE A 173 2.05 -9.14 5.52
CA ILE A 173 1.41 -9.75 6.69
C ILE A 173 1.50 -8.73 7.82
N GLN A 174 0.36 -8.29 8.32
CA GLN A 174 0.23 -7.46 9.51
C GLN A 174 -0.23 -8.33 10.67
N ILE A 175 0.50 -8.32 11.78
CA ILE A 175 0.19 -9.12 12.98
C ILE A 175 -0.08 -8.18 14.15
N VAL A 176 -1.28 -8.28 14.72
CA VAL A 176 -1.63 -7.76 16.05
C VAL A 176 -1.48 -8.93 17.02
N PRO A 177 -0.53 -8.90 17.98
CA PRO A 177 -0.23 -10.04 18.84
C PRO A 177 -1.44 -10.53 19.64
N ILE A 178 -1.43 -11.83 19.95
CA ILE A 178 -2.21 -12.35 21.06
C ILE A 178 -1.52 -11.88 22.33
N ALA A 179 -2.11 -10.89 23.02
CA ALA A 179 -1.56 -10.42 24.29
C ALA A 179 -1.58 -11.58 25.31
N GLU A 180 -0.39 -12.02 25.74
CA GLU A 180 -0.29 -12.89 26.91
C GLU A 180 -0.94 -12.21 28.11
N GLN A 181 -1.84 -12.93 28.77
CA GLN A 181 -2.33 -12.55 30.10
C GLN A 181 -1.21 -12.85 31.10
N ARG A 182 -0.36 -11.84 31.37
CA ARG A 182 0.54 -11.83 32.53
C ARG A 182 -0.20 -11.51 33.82
#